data_AF-A0A9X9WRM1-F1
#
_entry.id   AF-A0A9X9WRM1-F1
#
_cell.length_a   1.000
_cell.length_b   1.000
_cell.length_c   1.000
_cell.angle_alpha   90.00
_cell.angle_beta   90.00
_cell.angle_gamma   90.00
#
_symmetry.space_group_name_H-M   'P 1'
#
loop_
_entity.id
_entity.type
_entity.pdbx_description
1 polymer ?
#
loop_
_entity_poly.entity_id
_entity_poly.type
_entity_poly.pdbx_seq_one_letter_code
_entity_poly.pdbx_strand_id
1 'polypeptide(L)'
;MARLFHRFDCPCCDPVVARRREVIRAGLGGLLALAVAPATAAAQAAAGGVRTVRIRRVQTGEAFEGVYWRNGRYDRDALRRLDVVFRDPSMDETTPMDPRLFDVLNTVARQLDSDEFYEVISGYRAPETNAARASQSRRVSRVSLHMSGMAADVRLPGRQSMGIARIAADMQIGGVGLYRRDGFVHLDCGPARRW
;
A
#
# COMPACT_ATOMS: atom_id res chain seq x y z
N MET A 1 5.43 62.06 64.69
CA MET A 1 4.87 62.96 63.66
C MET A 1 3.60 62.32 63.13
N ALA A 2 2.45 62.75 63.63
CA ALA A 2 1.44 63.51 62.87
C ALA A 2 0.75 62.64 61.80
N ARG A 3 -0.45 62.09 62.08
CA ARG A 3 -1.78 62.65 61.69
C ARG A 3 -1.99 62.49 60.15
N LEU A 4 -3.07 61.95 59.58
CA LEU A 4 -4.49 62.12 59.93
C LEU A 4 -5.42 61.36 58.92
N PHE A 5 -6.48 60.72 59.43
CA PHE A 5 -7.85 60.46 58.91
C PHE A 5 -8.11 59.79 57.53
N HIS A 6 -8.99 58.79 57.42
CA HIS A 6 -10.43 58.91 57.68
C HIS A 6 -11.10 57.60 58.13
N ARG A 7 -11.98 57.69 59.14
CA ARG A 7 -12.97 56.69 59.56
C ARG A 7 -14.21 56.82 58.67
N PHE A 8 -14.91 55.72 58.39
CA PHE A 8 -16.37 55.67 58.33
C PHE A 8 -16.87 54.23 58.51
N ASP A 9 -17.09 53.86 59.77
CA ASP A 9 -18.15 52.92 60.14
C ASP A 9 -19.48 53.60 59.76
N CYS A 10 -20.13 53.13 58.69
CA CYS A 10 -21.49 53.54 58.33
C CYS A 10 -22.43 52.32 58.41
N PRO A 11 -23.46 52.32 59.28
CA PRO A 11 -24.32 51.18 59.59
C PRO A 11 -25.55 51.02 58.66
N CYS A 12 -25.51 51.49 57.41
CA CYS A 12 -26.69 51.52 56.54
C CYS A 12 -26.78 50.39 55.50
N CYS A 13 -25.89 49.39 55.53
CA CYS A 13 -25.96 48.23 54.63
C CYS A 13 -25.84 46.91 55.41
N ASP A 14 -26.84 46.62 56.25
CA ASP A 14 -27.13 45.25 56.67
C ASP A 14 -28.54 44.92 56.15
N PRO A 15 -28.70 43.80 55.43
CA PRO A 15 -29.44 42.75 56.09
C PRO A 15 -28.85 41.35 55.84
N VAL A 16 -28.50 40.69 56.95
CA VAL A 16 -29.04 39.40 57.37
C VAL A 16 -29.41 38.47 56.22
N VAL A 17 -28.47 37.60 55.85
CA VAL A 17 -28.82 36.24 55.42
C VAL A 17 -27.95 35.25 56.18
N ALA A 18 -28.35 34.95 57.42
CA ALA A 18 -28.09 33.63 57.94
C ALA A 18 -29.04 32.65 57.24
N ARG A 19 -28.52 31.75 56.40
CA ARG A 19 -29.22 30.49 56.10
C ARG A 19 -28.35 29.29 56.44
N ARG A 20 -28.66 28.74 57.62
CA ARG A 20 -28.47 27.33 57.98
C ARG A 20 -29.22 26.43 56.98
N ARG A 21 -28.71 25.19 56.89
CA ARG A 21 -29.32 23.93 56.41
C ARG A 21 -29.03 23.53 54.96
N GLU A 22 -28.30 22.41 54.89
CA GLU A 22 -28.60 21.21 54.08
C GLU A 22 -28.64 21.46 52.56
N VAL A 23 -27.87 20.76 51.73
CA VAL A 23 -28.18 19.38 51.36
C VAL A 23 -26.92 18.69 50.82
N ILE A 24 -26.60 17.55 51.42
CA ILE A 24 -25.71 16.50 50.88
C ILE A 24 -26.39 15.87 49.66
N ARG A 25 -25.73 15.85 48.50
CA ARG A 25 -25.90 14.83 47.43
C ARG A 25 -24.54 14.63 46.76
N ALA A 26 -23.76 13.62 47.15
CA ALA A 26 -23.82 12.24 46.64
C ALA A 26 -23.48 12.16 45.14
N GLY A 27 -22.35 11.51 44.81
CA GLY A 27 -22.04 11.16 43.42
C GLY A 27 -20.59 10.76 43.16
N LEU A 28 -20.24 9.53 43.54
CA LEU A 28 -19.14 8.65 43.09
C LEU A 28 -17.89 9.24 42.41
N GLY A 29 -16.72 8.95 43.00
CA GLY A 29 -15.46 8.86 42.27
C GLY A 29 -15.56 7.82 41.15
N GLY A 30 -15.54 8.29 39.91
CA GLY A 30 -15.41 7.45 38.73
C GLY A 30 -13.96 7.05 38.53
N LEU A 31 -13.62 5.79 38.83
CA LEU A 31 -12.46 5.12 38.24
C LEU A 31 -12.65 5.14 36.72
N LEU A 32 -11.86 5.96 36.03
CA LEU A 32 -11.78 5.95 34.57
C LEU A 32 -11.03 4.67 34.15
N ALA A 33 -11.74 3.55 34.09
CA ALA A 33 -11.23 2.35 33.44
C ALA A 33 -11.14 2.66 31.93
N LEU A 34 -9.95 3.03 31.46
CA LEU A 34 -9.65 3.07 30.03
C LEU A 34 -9.81 1.64 29.50
N ALA A 35 -10.96 1.36 28.88
CA ALA A 35 -11.16 0.14 28.15
C ALA A 35 -10.21 0.15 26.94
N VAL A 36 -9.06 -0.51 27.08
CA VAL A 36 -8.23 -0.90 25.93
C VAL A 36 -9.00 -2.01 25.23
N ALA A 37 -9.92 -1.64 24.34
CA ALA A 37 -10.54 -2.60 23.44
C ALA A 37 -9.45 -3.26 22.58
N PRO A 38 -9.53 -4.56 22.28
CA PRO A 38 -8.56 -5.23 21.44
C PRO A 38 -8.78 -4.80 19.99
N ALA A 39 -8.27 -3.63 19.62
CA ALA A 39 -8.19 -3.19 18.23
C ALA A 39 -7.27 -4.11 17.38
N THR A 40 -6.55 -5.02 18.04
CA THR A 40 -5.64 -5.99 17.42
C THR A 40 -6.36 -7.02 16.57
N ALA A 41 -7.52 -7.55 16.99
CA ALA A 41 -8.19 -8.63 16.26
C ALA A 41 -8.82 -8.18 14.93
N ALA A 42 -9.46 -7.01 14.89
CA ALA A 42 -10.05 -6.47 13.66
C ALA A 42 -8.97 -5.96 12.69
N ALA A 43 -7.89 -5.35 13.20
CA ALA A 43 -6.73 -4.97 12.39
C ALA A 43 -5.97 -6.20 11.87
N GLN A 44 -5.89 -7.29 12.64
CA GLN A 44 -5.30 -8.56 12.22
C GLN A 44 -6.19 -9.34 11.24
N ALA A 45 -7.51 -9.21 11.33
CA ALA A 45 -8.44 -9.76 10.33
C ALA A 45 -8.36 -8.98 9.00
N ALA A 46 -8.22 -7.65 9.06
CA ALA A 46 -7.96 -6.81 7.88
C ALA A 46 -6.55 -7.05 7.28
N ALA A 47 -5.56 -7.37 8.14
CA ALA A 47 -4.21 -7.79 7.75
C ALA A 47 -4.06 -9.32 7.56
N GLY A 48 -5.16 -10.08 7.64
CA GLY A 48 -5.19 -11.56 7.63
C GLY A 48 -5.84 -12.14 6.39
N GLY A 49 -5.83 -11.40 5.29
CA GLY A 49 -6.42 -11.83 4.02
C GLY A 49 -5.57 -12.85 3.27
N VAL A 50 -6.10 -13.26 2.11
CA VAL A 50 -5.38 -14.02 1.10
C VAL A 50 -5.14 -13.09 -0.08
N ARG A 51 -3.94 -13.07 -0.65
CA ARG A 51 -3.66 -12.40 -1.93
C ARG A 51 -3.36 -13.44 -2.99
N THR A 52 -4.01 -13.29 -4.13
CA THR A 52 -3.86 -14.14 -5.29
C THR A 52 -3.34 -13.35 -6.48
N VAL A 53 -2.70 -14.04 -7.41
CA VAL A 53 -2.36 -13.45 -8.70
C VAL A 53 -2.58 -14.48 -9.79
N ARG A 54 -2.98 -14.00 -10.97
CA ARG A 54 -3.13 -14.78 -12.20
C ARG A 54 -2.24 -14.19 -13.25
N ILE A 55 -1.24 -14.96 -13.66
CA ILE A 55 -0.18 -14.53 -14.55
C ILE A 55 -0.08 -15.55 -15.68
N ARG A 56 0.05 -15.05 -16.91
CA ARG A 56 0.42 -15.83 -18.08
C ARG A 56 1.54 -15.11 -18.82
N ARG A 57 2.64 -15.80 -19.07
CA ARG A 57 3.77 -15.27 -19.83
C ARG A 57 3.46 -15.37 -21.33
N VAL A 58 3.51 -14.24 -22.04
CA VAL A 58 3.10 -14.20 -23.45
C VAL A 58 4.03 -15.02 -24.34
N GLN A 59 5.36 -14.96 -24.12
CA GLN A 59 6.31 -15.66 -24.98
C GLN A 59 6.35 -17.17 -24.77
N THR A 60 6.26 -17.64 -23.53
CA THR A 60 6.45 -19.06 -23.19
C THR A 60 5.12 -19.80 -23.00
N GLY A 61 4.00 -19.09 -22.81
CA GLY A 61 2.71 -19.67 -22.47
C GLY A 61 2.60 -20.18 -21.03
N GLU A 62 3.70 -20.17 -20.27
CA GLU A 62 3.71 -20.59 -18.87
C GLU A 62 2.81 -19.68 -18.02
N ALA A 63 2.15 -20.27 -17.04
CA ALA A 63 1.17 -19.58 -16.23
C ALA A 63 1.27 -19.95 -14.75
N PHE A 64 0.86 -19.00 -13.92
CA PHE A 64 0.66 -19.18 -12.49
C PHE A 64 -0.70 -18.60 -12.10
N GLU A 65 -1.49 -19.40 -11.40
CA GLU A 65 -2.64 -18.93 -10.65
C GLU A 65 -2.55 -19.49 -9.24
N GLY A 66 -2.74 -18.63 -8.26
CA GLY A 66 -2.84 -19.08 -6.89
C GLY A 66 -2.57 -18.00 -5.86
N VAL A 67 -2.53 -18.46 -4.61
CA VAL A 67 -2.20 -17.66 -3.44
C VAL A 67 -0.69 -17.50 -3.37
N TYR A 68 -0.21 -16.25 -3.27
CA TYR A 68 1.21 -15.95 -3.02
C TYR A 68 1.45 -15.31 -1.65
N TRP A 69 0.39 -14.93 -0.94
CA TRP A 69 0.46 -14.38 0.41
C TRP A 69 -0.77 -14.75 1.23
N ARG A 70 -0.55 -15.09 2.49
CA ARG A 70 -1.60 -15.43 3.48
C ARG A 70 -1.13 -15.10 4.88
N ASN A 71 -2.01 -14.53 5.70
CA ASN A 71 -1.78 -14.35 7.15
C ASN A 71 -0.44 -13.65 7.48
N GLY A 72 -0.12 -12.56 6.78
CA GLY A 72 1.11 -11.80 7.06
C GLY A 72 2.38 -12.35 6.42
N ARG A 73 2.33 -13.47 5.68
CA ARG A 73 3.52 -14.12 5.11
C ARG A 73 3.35 -14.43 3.62
N TYR A 74 4.43 -14.24 2.87
CA TYR A 74 4.50 -14.73 1.49
C TYR A 74 4.70 -16.25 1.46
N ASP A 75 4.03 -16.89 0.51
CA ASP A 75 4.20 -18.31 0.21
C ASP A 75 5.46 -18.50 -0.64
N ARG A 76 6.50 -19.12 -0.07
CA ARG A 76 7.79 -19.28 -0.75
C ARG A 76 7.72 -20.18 -1.97
N ASP A 77 6.79 -21.12 -2.02
CA ASP A 77 6.70 -22.08 -3.11
C ASP A 77 5.96 -21.45 -4.29
N ALA A 78 4.93 -20.64 -4.00
CA ALA A 78 4.29 -19.77 -4.98
C ALA A 78 5.28 -18.77 -5.58
N LEU A 79 6.10 -18.11 -4.76
CA LEU A 79 7.12 -17.18 -5.24
C LEU A 79 8.15 -17.85 -6.17
N ARG A 80 8.67 -19.03 -5.81
CA ARG A 80 9.60 -19.76 -6.70
C ARG A 80 8.97 -20.13 -8.04
N ARG A 81 7.68 -20.47 -8.06
CA ARG A 81 6.95 -20.72 -9.32
C ARG A 81 6.77 -19.44 -10.13
N LEU A 82 6.53 -18.31 -9.48
CA LEU A 82 6.47 -17.01 -10.13
C LEU A 82 7.84 -16.61 -10.71
N ASP A 83 8.95 -16.86 -10.02
CA ASP A 83 10.31 -16.61 -10.52
C ASP A 83 10.54 -17.32 -11.86
N VAL A 84 10.07 -18.56 -11.98
CA VAL A 84 10.11 -19.35 -13.23
C VAL A 84 9.25 -18.69 -14.33
N VAL A 85 8.01 -18.31 -14.05
CA VAL A 85 7.12 -17.67 -15.04
C VAL A 85 7.65 -16.30 -15.50
N PHE A 86 8.31 -15.56 -14.60
CA PHE A 86 8.86 -14.23 -14.87
C PHE A 86 10.30 -14.26 -15.42
N ARG A 87 10.94 -15.42 -15.52
CA ARG A 87 12.33 -15.59 -15.97
C ARG A 87 12.63 -14.94 -17.32
N ASP A 88 13.89 -14.71 -17.62
CA ASP A 88 14.27 -14.28 -18.96
C ASP A 88 14.27 -15.48 -19.92
N PRO A 89 13.37 -15.55 -20.92
CA PRO A 89 13.28 -16.69 -21.82
C PRO A 89 14.44 -16.74 -22.82
N SER A 90 15.15 -15.63 -23.03
CA SER A 90 16.29 -15.60 -23.96
C SER A 90 17.53 -16.26 -23.35
N MET A 91 17.70 -16.15 -22.04
CA MET A 91 18.84 -16.73 -21.30
C MET A 91 18.43 -17.96 -20.46
N ASP A 92 17.13 -18.25 -20.39
CA ASP A 92 16.53 -19.23 -19.46
C ASP A 92 16.93 -19.01 -17.99
N GLU A 93 17.14 -17.74 -17.62
CA GLU A 93 17.65 -17.36 -16.30
C GLU A 93 16.53 -16.84 -15.40
N THR A 94 16.42 -17.42 -14.22
CA THR A 94 15.52 -16.96 -13.14
C THR A 94 16.24 -16.03 -12.18
N THR A 95 15.52 -15.06 -11.65
CA THR A 95 15.92 -14.31 -10.45
C THR A 95 14.77 -14.32 -9.45
N PRO A 96 15.03 -14.18 -8.14
CA PRO A 96 13.98 -13.91 -7.16
C PRO A 96 13.25 -12.61 -7.52
N MET A 97 11.98 -12.71 -7.87
CA MET A 97 11.13 -11.55 -8.09
C MET A 97 10.76 -10.94 -6.74
N ASP A 98 10.76 -9.61 -6.66
CA ASP A 98 10.37 -8.91 -5.45
C ASP A 98 8.87 -9.13 -5.19
N PRO A 99 8.46 -9.73 -4.05
CA PRO A 99 7.06 -10.05 -3.79
C PRO A 99 6.13 -8.84 -3.81
N ARG A 100 6.66 -7.63 -3.56
CA ARG A 100 5.88 -6.38 -3.61
C ARG A 100 5.39 -6.06 -5.02
N LEU A 101 6.04 -6.56 -6.06
CA LEU A 101 5.52 -6.46 -7.43
C LEU A 101 4.18 -7.19 -7.55
N PHE A 102 4.05 -8.38 -6.94
CA PHE A 102 2.78 -9.13 -6.95
C PHE A 102 1.70 -8.44 -6.10
N ASP A 103 2.09 -7.69 -5.06
CA ASP A 103 1.17 -6.85 -4.30
C ASP A 103 0.63 -5.69 -5.16
N VAL A 104 1.48 -5.06 -5.98
CA VAL A 104 1.06 -4.05 -6.96
C VAL A 104 0.07 -4.63 -7.96
N LEU A 105 0.40 -5.78 -8.58
CA LEU A 105 -0.46 -6.44 -9.55
C LEU A 105 -1.80 -6.86 -8.95
N ASN A 106 -1.78 -7.46 -7.75
CA ASN A 106 -3.02 -7.83 -7.04
C ASN A 106 -3.90 -6.61 -6.75
N THR A 107 -3.31 -5.52 -6.27
CA THR A 107 -4.05 -4.30 -5.94
C THR A 107 -4.70 -3.68 -7.18
N VAL A 108 -3.97 -3.62 -8.29
CA VAL A 108 -4.49 -3.08 -9.55
C VAL A 108 -5.64 -3.95 -10.08
N ALA A 109 -5.50 -5.27 -10.13
CA ALA A 109 -6.56 -6.18 -10.57
C ALA A 109 -7.82 -6.06 -9.71
N ARG A 110 -7.66 -5.97 -8.39
CA ARG A 110 -8.78 -5.78 -7.44
C ARG A 110 -9.52 -4.47 -7.66
N GLN A 111 -8.80 -3.36 -7.87
CA GLN A 111 -9.43 -2.06 -8.12
C GLN A 111 -10.11 -1.97 -9.49
N LEU A 112 -9.65 -2.76 -10.46
CA LEU A 112 -10.29 -2.92 -11.77
C LEU A 112 -11.41 -3.96 -11.77
N ASP A 113 -11.72 -4.57 -10.62
CA ASP A 113 -12.67 -5.68 -10.50
C ASP A 113 -12.44 -6.73 -11.59
N SER A 114 -11.20 -7.22 -11.70
CA SER A 114 -10.77 -8.15 -12.73
C SER A 114 -10.24 -9.44 -12.13
N ASP A 115 -10.71 -10.55 -12.66
CA ASP A 115 -10.29 -11.91 -12.36
C ASP A 115 -9.47 -12.53 -13.50
N GLU A 116 -9.17 -11.77 -14.55
CA GLU A 116 -8.42 -12.18 -15.73
C GLU A 116 -6.93 -12.46 -15.42
N PHE A 117 -6.30 -13.20 -16.32
CA PHE A 117 -4.84 -13.38 -16.28
C PHE A 117 -4.15 -12.12 -16.80
N TYR A 118 -3.22 -11.58 -16.01
CA TYR A 118 -2.24 -10.65 -16.57
C TYR A 118 -1.44 -11.37 -17.66
N GLU A 119 -1.38 -10.74 -18.83
CA GLU A 119 -0.46 -11.11 -19.89
C GLU A 119 0.87 -10.39 -19.65
N VAL A 120 1.85 -11.11 -19.12
CA VAL A 120 3.19 -10.59 -18.88
C VAL A 120 4.00 -10.65 -20.16
N ILE A 121 4.41 -9.48 -20.64
CA ILE A 121 5.24 -9.33 -21.83
C ILE A 121 6.72 -9.37 -21.45
N SER A 122 7.10 -8.80 -20.31
CA SER A 122 8.46 -8.87 -19.80
C SER A 122 8.44 -8.92 -18.28
N GLY A 123 9.06 -9.95 -17.72
CA GLY A 123 9.39 -10.05 -16.30
C GLY A 123 10.84 -9.66 -16.06
N TYR A 124 11.59 -10.53 -15.39
CA TYR A 124 13.04 -10.42 -15.25
C TYR A 124 13.73 -10.31 -16.62
N ARG A 125 14.81 -9.54 -16.66
CA ARG A 125 15.73 -9.45 -17.80
C ARG A 125 17.15 -9.68 -17.34
N ALA A 126 17.81 -10.68 -17.91
CA ALA A 126 19.24 -10.87 -17.73
C ALA A 126 20.01 -9.62 -18.23
N PRO A 127 21.17 -9.29 -17.64
CA PRO A 127 21.99 -8.16 -18.07
C PRO A 127 22.25 -8.13 -19.59
N GLU A 128 22.52 -9.28 -20.19
CA GLU A 128 22.79 -9.47 -21.60
C GLU A 128 21.57 -9.11 -22.46
N THR A 129 20.40 -9.63 -22.11
CA THR A 129 19.13 -9.30 -22.78
C THR A 129 18.81 -7.82 -22.66
N ASN A 130 19.03 -7.23 -21.48
CA ASN A 130 18.79 -5.79 -21.30
C ASN A 130 19.76 -4.94 -22.12
N ALA A 131 21.04 -5.30 -22.16
CA ALA A 131 22.06 -4.63 -22.96
C ALA A 131 21.74 -4.71 -24.46
N ALA A 132 21.34 -5.89 -24.96
CA ALA A 132 20.92 -6.08 -26.34
C ALA A 132 19.69 -5.22 -26.70
N ARG A 133 18.71 -5.11 -25.79
CA ARG A 133 17.55 -4.22 -26.00
C ARG A 133 17.92 -2.73 -25.94
N ALA A 134 18.82 -2.34 -25.06
CA ALA A 134 19.28 -0.97 -24.90
C ALA A 134 20.13 -0.48 -26.09
N SER A 135 20.84 -1.37 -26.78
CA SER A 135 21.56 -1.02 -28.01
C SER A 135 20.62 -0.77 -29.20
N GLN A 136 19.45 -1.44 -29.21
CA GLN A 136 18.44 -1.32 -30.27
C GLN A 136 17.45 -0.16 -30.05
N SER A 137 17.28 0.29 -28.80
CA SER A 137 16.28 1.31 -28.47
C SER A 137 16.71 2.24 -27.35
N ARG A 138 16.53 3.54 -27.56
CA ARG A 138 16.74 4.59 -26.55
C ARG A 138 15.68 4.60 -25.44
N ARG A 139 14.60 3.79 -25.56
CA ARG A 139 13.52 3.70 -24.56
C ARG A 139 13.82 2.70 -23.43
N VAL A 140 14.93 1.98 -23.52
CA VAL A 140 15.30 0.95 -22.54
C VAL A 140 16.39 1.50 -21.62
N SER A 141 16.12 1.51 -20.32
CA SER A 141 17.11 1.89 -19.31
C SER A 141 18.22 0.84 -19.22
N ARG A 142 19.48 1.31 -19.15
CA ARG A 142 20.64 0.44 -18.86
C ARG A 142 20.62 -0.09 -17.41
N VAL A 143 19.93 0.60 -16.51
CA VAL A 143 19.73 0.21 -15.11
C VAL A 143 18.22 0.03 -14.91
N SER A 144 17.71 -1.07 -15.42
CA SER A 144 16.27 -1.36 -15.45
C SER A 144 15.86 -2.15 -14.21
N LEU A 145 14.73 -1.80 -13.57
CA LEU A 145 14.20 -2.57 -12.45
C LEU A 145 13.77 -4.00 -12.83
N HIS A 146 13.62 -4.29 -14.13
CA HIS A 146 13.46 -5.66 -14.59
C HIS A 146 14.66 -6.54 -14.25
N MET A 147 15.89 -5.98 -14.27
CA MET A 147 17.10 -6.74 -13.93
C MET A 147 17.20 -7.05 -12.44
N SER A 148 16.47 -6.32 -11.60
CA SER A 148 16.42 -6.55 -10.16
C SER A 148 15.19 -7.34 -9.72
N GLY A 149 14.40 -7.89 -10.67
CA GLY A 149 13.18 -8.63 -10.35
C GLY A 149 12.06 -7.75 -9.76
N MET A 150 12.12 -6.43 -9.96
CA MET A 150 11.22 -5.47 -9.30
C MET A 150 10.14 -4.90 -10.24
N ALA A 151 10.14 -5.28 -11.52
CA ALA A 151 9.26 -4.70 -12.53
C ALA A 151 8.69 -5.73 -13.51
N ALA A 152 7.55 -5.39 -14.10
CA ALA A 152 6.91 -6.14 -15.17
C ALA A 152 6.25 -5.22 -16.20
N ASP A 153 6.33 -5.62 -17.45
CA ASP A 153 5.55 -5.04 -18.55
C ASP A 153 4.34 -5.94 -18.79
N VAL A 154 3.13 -5.41 -18.60
CA VAL A 154 1.90 -6.23 -18.55
C VAL A 154 0.75 -5.65 -19.37
N ARG A 155 -0.16 -6.55 -19.74
CA ARG A 155 -1.53 -6.26 -20.18
C ARG A 155 -2.50 -6.99 -19.27
N LEU A 156 -3.72 -6.49 -19.20
CA LEU A 156 -4.83 -7.17 -18.53
C LEU A 156 -6.00 -7.23 -19.52
N PRO A 157 -6.31 -8.41 -20.09
CA PRO A 157 -7.42 -8.58 -21.02
C PRO A 157 -8.73 -7.98 -20.48
N GLY A 158 -9.54 -7.39 -21.36
CA GLY A 158 -10.79 -6.72 -20.98
C GLY A 158 -10.61 -5.38 -20.24
N ARG A 159 -9.38 -4.93 -19.96
CA ARG A 159 -9.09 -3.65 -19.29
C ARG A 159 -8.15 -2.78 -20.14
N GLN A 160 -8.42 -1.48 -20.16
CA GLN A 160 -7.57 -0.53 -20.90
C GLN A 160 -6.27 -0.26 -20.15
N SER A 161 -5.14 -0.22 -20.86
CA SER A 161 -3.82 0.13 -20.30
C SER A 161 -3.83 1.46 -19.55
N MET A 162 -4.62 2.45 -20.01
CA MET A 162 -4.78 3.72 -19.31
C MET A 162 -5.40 3.56 -17.92
N GLY A 163 -6.39 2.67 -17.77
CA GLY A 163 -7.04 2.39 -16.50
C GLY A 163 -6.09 1.72 -15.50
N ILE A 164 -5.33 0.73 -15.98
CA ILE A 164 -4.25 0.09 -15.21
C ILE A 164 -3.24 1.13 -14.73
N ALA A 165 -2.75 1.97 -15.65
CA ALA A 165 -1.75 2.98 -15.34
C ALA A 165 -2.25 4.04 -14.36
N ARG A 166 -3.51 4.48 -14.50
CA ARG A 166 -4.13 5.45 -13.57
C ARG A 166 -4.23 4.89 -12.15
N ILE A 167 -4.70 3.66 -11.99
CA ILE A 167 -4.81 3.03 -10.67
C ILE A 167 -3.43 2.87 -10.04
N ALA A 168 -2.47 2.33 -10.79
CA ALA A 168 -1.09 2.18 -10.30
C ALA A 168 -0.46 3.52 -9.92
N ALA A 169 -0.70 4.55 -10.72
CA ALA A 169 -0.28 5.91 -10.42
C ALA A 169 -0.89 6.40 -9.10
N ASP A 170 -2.20 6.26 -8.92
CA ASP A 170 -2.94 6.74 -7.74
C ASP A 170 -2.55 6.01 -6.45
N MET A 171 -2.05 4.77 -6.54
CA MET A 171 -1.53 4.03 -5.40
C MET A 171 -0.28 4.68 -4.77
N GLN A 172 0.45 5.53 -5.51
CA GLN A 172 1.68 6.19 -5.05
C GLN A 172 2.75 5.22 -4.51
N ILE A 173 2.71 3.97 -4.94
CA ILE A 173 3.73 2.95 -4.68
C ILE A 173 4.22 2.43 -6.03
N GLY A 174 5.54 2.31 -6.19
CA GLY A 174 6.09 1.82 -7.45
C GLY A 174 6.08 2.86 -8.58
N GLY A 175 6.88 2.58 -9.60
CA GLY A 175 6.84 3.30 -10.86
C GLY A 175 5.79 2.74 -11.82
N VAL A 176 5.23 3.62 -12.64
CA VAL A 176 4.28 3.27 -13.71
C VAL A 176 4.66 3.96 -15.02
N GLY A 177 4.69 3.20 -16.11
CA GLY A 177 4.97 3.70 -17.45
C GLY A 177 3.89 3.28 -18.44
N LEU A 178 3.30 4.23 -19.19
CA LEU A 178 2.24 3.91 -20.14
C LEU A 178 2.75 3.83 -21.59
N TYR A 179 2.81 2.63 -22.15
CA TYR A 179 3.27 2.38 -23.52
C TYR A 179 2.08 2.21 -24.46
N ARG A 180 1.37 3.31 -24.77
CA ARG A 180 0.12 3.29 -25.55
C ARG A 180 0.26 2.64 -26.93
N ARG A 181 1.38 2.90 -27.62
CA ARG A 181 1.63 2.38 -28.98
C ARG A 181 1.92 0.88 -28.96
N ASP A 182 2.64 0.43 -27.95
CA ASP A 182 3.02 -0.98 -27.76
C ASP A 182 1.91 -1.78 -27.04
N GLY A 183 0.90 -1.08 -26.51
CA GLY A 183 -0.29 -1.65 -25.90
C GLY A 183 -0.06 -2.27 -24.53
N PHE A 184 0.90 -1.80 -23.73
CA PHE A 184 1.17 -2.35 -22.39
C PHE A 184 1.45 -1.27 -21.34
N VAL A 185 1.46 -1.69 -20.08
CA VAL A 185 1.84 -0.84 -18.93
C VAL A 185 3.04 -1.44 -18.24
N HIS A 186 4.04 -0.61 -17.96
CA HIS A 186 5.11 -0.94 -17.06
C HIS A 186 4.65 -0.70 -15.62
N LEU A 187 4.84 -1.68 -14.75
CA LEU A 187 4.58 -1.60 -13.32
C LEU A 187 5.81 -2.08 -12.57
N ASP A 188 6.22 -1.35 -11.54
CA ASP A 188 7.32 -1.75 -10.67
C ASP A 188 7.01 -1.50 -9.19
N CYS A 189 7.86 -1.99 -8.29
CA CYS A 189 7.75 -1.78 -6.84
C CYS A 189 8.90 -0.92 -6.27
N GLY A 190 9.55 -0.12 -7.11
CA GLY A 190 10.57 0.85 -6.70
C GLY A 190 10.00 2.18 -6.21
N PRO A 191 10.80 3.26 -6.23
CA PRO A 191 10.32 4.60 -5.89
C PRO A 191 9.20 5.07 -6.81
N ALA A 192 8.23 5.78 -6.25
CA ALA A 192 7.08 6.31 -6.98
C ALA A 192 7.52 7.26 -8.11
N ARG A 193 7.10 6.95 -9.33
CA ARG A 193 7.40 7.75 -10.54
C ARG A 193 6.43 7.39 -11.66
N ARG A 194 6.25 8.29 -12.62
CA ARG A 194 5.28 8.14 -13.71
C ARG A 194 5.90 8.62 -15.02
N TRP A 195 5.71 7.90 -16.13
CA TRP A 195 6.20 8.30 -17.46
C TRP A 195 5.36 7.78 -18.63
#